data_AF-A0A955ILL8-F1
#
_entry.id   AF-A0A955ILL8-F1
#
_cell.length_a   1.000
_cell.length_b   1.000
_cell.length_c   1.000
_cell.angle_alpha   90.00
_cell.angle_beta   90.00
_cell.angle_gamma   90.00
#
_symmetry.space_group_name_H-M   'P 1'
#
loop_
_entity.id
_entity.type
_entity.pdbx_description
1 polymer ?
#
loop_
_entity_poly.entity_id
_entity_poly.type
_entity_poly.pdbx_seq_one_letter_code
_entity_poly.pdbx_strand_id
1 'polypeptide(L)'
;MTPCTIVLVTMGALAGGVDDPTGSTLCSGAAEGPCFAGLGDLPGGGQGSQALGIAASGSAVVGQSQSQTSGEAFRWTVAGMEGLGFVANGSNSRAIASSADGNIIVGAGTDQLGFVQAFRWTSHDGMQALPTLDGGAESSAVAVNGGGTIAVGWSTYIDGSTEAQVWREKETTGLGDLPGGLMTSRAAALSDDGSVVVGWGNSGVTEAFRWTEDEGMVGIGFLPGAILNGSQAFGVSQDGTHVVGMSWSPTGIEAFHWSAAGGMAGLGDLPGGSALDFSFAFDVSADGRVIVGLGQDDDGGAAVIWMDGVIHRLQDVLEDEYGLVLPGWHLAEAKAVSADGRTIVGIGYHDDLPEGWIVRLPGPCTIDLDGDGLIDTTDLNIVLANWGESGGIADLNASGLVDAADLTIILANWGECP
;
A
#
# COMPACT_ATOMS: atom_id res chain seq x y z
N MET A 1 -69.49 -26.77 -9.11
CA MET A 1 -68.93 -25.60 -9.81
C MET A 1 -68.96 -24.42 -8.86
N THR A 2 -67.80 -24.16 -8.27
CA THR A 2 -67.49 -23.06 -7.35
C THR A 2 -66.09 -22.60 -7.78
N PRO A 3 -65.84 -21.30 -8.02
CA PRO A 3 -64.58 -20.88 -8.61
C PRO A 3 -63.46 -20.90 -7.57
N CYS A 4 -62.30 -21.41 -8.02
CA CYS A 4 -61.06 -21.44 -7.27
C CYS A 4 -60.40 -20.06 -7.40
N THR A 5 -60.33 -19.32 -6.29
CA THR A 5 -59.62 -18.04 -6.21
C THR A 5 -58.12 -18.31 -6.11
N ILE A 6 -57.36 -17.99 -7.15
CA ILE A 6 -55.90 -17.96 -7.12
C ILE A 6 -55.49 -16.71 -6.32
N VAL A 7 -54.91 -16.93 -5.14
CA VAL A 7 -54.21 -15.90 -4.37
C VAL A 7 -52.82 -15.75 -4.99
N LEU A 8 -52.56 -14.63 -5.66
CA LEU A 8 -51.19 -14.23 -6.01
C LEU A 8 -50.44 -13.97 -4.70
N VAL A 9 -49.49 -14.85 -4.36
CA VAL A 9 -48.45 -14.56 -3.39
C VAL A 9 -47.43 -13.70 -4.12
N THR A 10 -47.49 -12.38 -3.91
CA THR A 10 -46.36 -11.49 -4.15
C THR A 10 -45.21 -11.97 -3.26
N MET A 11 -44.14 -12.49 -3.86
CA MET A 11 -42.88 -12.66 -3.13
C MET A 11 -42.44 -11.28 -2.66
N GLY A 12 -42.52 -11.09 -1.35
CA GLY A 12 -42.01 -9.90 -0.69
C GLY A 12 -40.51 -9.82 -0.94
N ALA A 13 -40.08 -8.69 -1.50
CA ALA A 13 -38.69 -8.26 -1.40
C ALA A 13 -38.30 -8.29 0.08
N LEU A 14 -37.26 -9.06 0.40
CA LEU A 14 -36.62 -9.00 1.71
C LEU A 14 -35.95 -7.63 1.82
N ALA A 15 -36.57 -6.77 2.63
CA ALA A 15 -35.99 -5.54 3.11
C ALA A 15 -34.77 -5.86 3.98
N GLY A 16 -33.64 -5.27 3.63
CA GLY A 16 -32.39 -5.34 4.37
C GLY A 16 -31.31 -4.46 3.75
N GLY A 17 -31.68 -3.34 3.13
CA GLY A 17 -30.77 -2.27 2.74
C GLY A 17 -31.15 -1.05 3.54
N VAL A 18 -30.24 -0.58 4.39
CA VAL A 18 -30.31 0.81 4.86
C VAL A 18 -29.91 1.63 3.64
N ASP A 19 -30.83 2.44 3.11
CA ASP A 19 -30.48 3.45 2.13
C ASP A 19 -29.45 4.37 2.78
N ASP A 20 -28.17 4.17 2.44
CA ASP A 20 -27.10 5.09 2.76
C ASP A 20 -27.13 6.22 1.71
N PRO A 21 -27.49 7.45 2.10
CA PRO A 21 -27.55 8.58 1.16
C PRO A 21 -26.17 9.04 0.66
N THR A 22 -25.06 8.39 1.07
CA THR A 22 -23.68 8.74 0.67
C THR A 22 -23.15 7.99 -0.55
N GLY A 23 -23.84 6.97 -1.05
CA GLY A 23 -23.37 6.20 -2.21
C GLY A 23 -22.11 5.36 -1.96
N SER A 24 -21.63 5.27 -0.70
CA SER A 24 -20.49 4.43 -0.37
C SER A 24 -20.90 2.95 -0.30
N THR A 25 -20.46 2.15 -1.26
CA THR A 25 -20.50 0.70 -1.10
C THR A 25 -19.40 0.35 -0.11
N LEU A 26 -19.76 0.03 1.13
CA LEU A 26 -18.80 -0.37 2.14
C LEU A 26 -17.90 -1.47 1.57
N CYS A 27 -16.58 -1.28 1.66
CA CYS A 27 -15.58 -2.30 1.31
C CYS A 27 -15.60 -3.46 2.32
N SER A 28 -16.72 -4.19 2.37
CA SER A 28 -16.94 -5.32 3.27
C SER A 28 -17.29 -6.59 2.48
N GLY A 29 -16.60 -7.69 2.81
CA GLY A 29 -16.89 -9.01 2.26
C GLY A 29 -16.50 -9.21 0.79
N ALA A 30 -16.83 -10.38 0.26
CA ALA A 30 -16.51 -10.91 -1.07
C ALA A 30 -17.24 -10.20 -2.22
N ALA A 31 -17.43 -8.88 -2.15
CA ALA A 31 -17.90 -8.11 -3.29
C ALA A 31 -16.76 -8.03 -4.31
N GLU A 32 -17.00 -8.52 -5.52
CA GLU A 32 -16.01 -8.57 -6.62
C GLU A 32 -15.89 -7.25 -7.40
N GLY A 33 -16.73 -6.25 -7.10
CA GLY A 33 -16.72 -4.95 -7.77
C GLY A 33 -15.92 -3.87 -7.04
N PRO A 34 -15.63 -2.75 -7.72
CA PRO A 34 -14.95 -1.60 -7.13
C PRO A 34 -15.72 -1.07 -5.91
N CYS A 35 -14.99 -0.70 -4.86
CA CYS A 35 -15.58 -0.05 -3.69
C CYS A 35 -14.64 1.00 -3.11
N PHE A 36 -15.22 2.00 -2.44
CA PHE A 36 -14.50 3.05 -1.73
C PHE A 36 -15.15 3.30 -0.37
N ALA A 37 -14.33 3.54 0.66
CA ALA A 37 -14.79 3.93 1.97
C ALA A 37 -13.78 4.85 2.69
N GLY A 38 -14.30 5.85 3.40
CA GLY A 38 -13.57 6.50 4.48
C GLY A 38 -13.38 5.56 5.66
N LEU A 39 -12.24 5.65 6.35
CA LEU A 39 -11.96 4.81 7.52
C LEU A 39 -12.69 5.28 8.77
N GLY A 40 -13.19 6.52 8.78
CA GLY A 40 -13.65 7.22 9.97
C GLY A 40 -12.49 7.52 10.93
N ASP A 41 -12.84 7.70 12.20
CA ASP A 41 -11.91 8.08 13.27
C ASP A 41 -11.96 7.14 14.47
N LEU A 42 -10.96 7.25 15.34
CA LEU A 42 -10.93 6.51 16.60
C LEU A 42 -12.15 6.85 17.48
N PRO A 43 -12.88 5.83 17.98
CA PRO A 43 -14.04 6.05 18.84
C PRO A 43 -13.74 6.92 20.06
N GLY A 44 -14.48 8.02 20.19
CA GLY A 44 -14.36 8.98 21.29
C GLY A 44 -13.25 10.02 21.11
N GLY A 45 -12.47 9.95 20.03
CA GLY A 45 -11.46 10.94 19.67
C GLY A 45 -11.97 12.09 18.82
N GLY A 46 -11.05 12.91 18.33
CA GLY A 46 -11.32 13.95 17.33
C GLY A 46 -11.28 13.40 15.91
N GLN A 47 -11.65 14.26 14.95
CA GLN A 47 -11.53 13.95 13.52
C GLN A 47 -10.07 14.12 13.06
N GLY A 48 -9.61 13.26 12.16
CA GLY A 48 -8.28 13.37 11.57
C GLY A 48 -7.52 12.06 11.49
N SER A 49 -8.07 11.04 10.86
CA SER A 49 -7.36 9.79 10.58
C SER A 49 -6.46 9.89 9.35
N GLN A 50 -5.37 9.11 9.34
CA GLN A 50 -4.43 8.97 8.23
C GLN A 50 -4.08 7.50 8.05
N ALA A 51 -4.35 6.93 6.87
CA ALA A 51 -3.94 5.58 6.52
C ALA A 51 -2.51 5.58 5.96
N LEU A 52 -1.65 4.72 6.48
CA LEU A 52 -0.22 4.74 6.16
C LEU A 52 0.32 3.41 5.67
N GLY A 53 -0.31 2.31 6.08
CA GLY A 53 0.06 0.97 5.65
C GLY A 53 -1.18 0.07 5.55
N ILE A 54 -1.09 -0.94 4.70
CA ILE A 54 -2.09 -2.00 4.53
C ILE A 54 -1.40 -3.35 4.72
N ALA A 55 -2.07 -4.30 5.36
CA ALA A 55 -1.62 -5.68 5.38
C ALA A 55 -1.59 -6.24 3.95
N ALA A 56 -0.62 -7.10 3.62
CA ALA A 56 -0.48 -7.68 2.29
C ALA A 56 -1.76 -8.37 1.77
N SER A 57 -2.59 -8.90 2.68
CA SER A 57 -3.91 -9.48 2.39
C SER A 57 -5.00 -8.47 2.01
N GLY A 58 -4.77 -7.17 2.17
CA GLY A 58 -5.79 -6.12 2.04
C GLY A 58 -6.82 -6.08 3.17
N SER A 59 -6.64 -6.84 4.26
CA SER A 59 -7.68 -7.02 5.29
C SER A 59 -7.60 -6.08 6.50
N ALA A 60 -6.47 -5.38 6.68
CA ALA A 60 -6.26 -4.49 7.81
C ALA A 60 -5.42 -3.27 7.41
N VAL A 61 -5.83 -2.09 7.86
CA VAL A 61 -5.16 -0.81 7.63
C VAL A 61 -4.52 -0.34 8.92
N VAL A 62 -3.35 0.27 8.85
CA VAL A 62 -2.68 0.88 10.00
C VAL A 62 -2.36 2.34 9.73
N GLY A 63 -2.31 3.12 10.80
CA GLY A 63 -2.08 4.55 10.67
C GLY A 63 -2.09 5.29 12.00
N GLN A 64 -2.48 6.56 11.93
CA GLN A 64 -2.69 7.42 13.09
C GLN A 64 -4.05 8.12 13.01
N SER A 65 -4.73 8.25 14.13
CA SER A 65 -5.97 9.01 14.29
C SER A 65 -5.91 9.81 15.61
N GLN A 66 -6.81 10.75 15.82
CA GLN A 66 -6.89 11.47 17.10
C GLN A 66 -7.66 10.62 18.12
N SER A 67 -7.07 10.41 19.31
CA SER A 67 -7.78 9.94 20.49
C SER A 67 -8.30 11.12 21.32
N GLN A 68 -8.83 10.87 22.53
CA GLN A 68 -9.26 11.95 23.45
C GLN A 68 -8.11 12.84 23.93
N THR A 69 -6.86 12.34 23.87
CA THR A 69 -5.71 13.02 24.46
C THR A 69 -4.72 13.52 23.43
N SER A 70 -4.59 12.83 22.29
CA SER A 70 -3.50 13.03 21.34
C SER A 70 -3.64 12.13 20.10
N GLY A 71 -2.73 12.27 19.13
CA GLY A 71 -2.60 11.32 18.03
C GLY A 71 -2.18 9.93 18.52
N GLU A 72 -2.93 8.92 18.14
CA GLU A 72 -2.77 7.52 18.54
C GLU A 72 -2.75 6.61 17.31
N ALA A 73 -1.84 5.63 17.34
CA ALA A 73 -1.74 4.59 16.33
C ALA A 73 -3.02 3.75 16.32
N PHE A 74 -3.50 3.37 15.13
CA PHE A 74 -4.67 2.51 15.01
C PHE A 74 -4.40 1.27 14.14
N ARG A 75 -5.27 0.27 14.34
CA ARG A 75 -5.55 -0.81 13.39
C ARG A 75 -7.01 -0.74 13.00
N TRP A 76 -7.30 -0.68 11.70
CA TRP A 76 -8.65 -0.67 11.16
C TRP A 76 -8.91 -1.98 10.42
N THR A 77 -10.12 -2.51 10.59
CA THR A 77 -10.67 -3.60 9.78
C THR A 77 -12.11 -3.26 9.42
N VAL A 78 -12.78 -4.11 8.65
CA VAL A 78 -14.23 -3.99 8.40
C VAL A 78 -15.09 -3.98 9.67
N ALA A 79 -14.56 -4.41 10.80
CA ALA A 79 -15.24 -4.33 12.10
C ALA A 79 -15.11 -2.95 12.78
N GLY A 80 -14.25 -2.07 12.27
CA GLY A 80 -13.99 -0.74 12.79
C GLY A 80 -12.52 -0.48 13.16
N MET A 81 -12.27 0.71 13.70
CA MET A 81 -10.96 1.20 14.13
C MET A 81 -10.68 0.90 15.61
N GLU A 82 -9.53 0.32 15.90
CA GLU A 82 -9.00 0.02 17.23
C GLU A 82 -7.74 0.87 17.50
N GLY A 83 -7.69 1.55 18.65
CA GLY A 83 -6.50 2.27 19.11
C GLY A 83 -5.49 1.32 19.73
N LEU A 84 -4.21 1.48 19.39
CA LEU A 84 -3.13 0.60 19.84
C LEU A 84 -2.47 1.05 21.14
N GLY A 85 -2.82 2.23 21.65
CA GLY A 85 -2.22 2.86 22.81
C GLY A 85 -0.85 3.51 22.54
N PHE A 86 -0.04 3.62 23.59
CA PHE A 86 1.22 4.36 23.59
C PHE A 86 2.37 3.53 24.16
N VAL A 87 3.56 3.70 23.60
CA VAL A 87 4.79 3.05 24.08
C VAL A 87 5.32 3.78 25.31
N ALA A 88 5.87 3.03 26.28
CA ALA A 88 6.59 3.59 27.44
C ALA A 88 5.85 4.69 28.23
N ASN A 89 4.51 4.64 28.29
CA ASN A 89 3.64 5.66 28.88
C ASN A 89 3.82 7.06 28.25
N GLY A 90 4.20 7.12 26.99
CA GLY A 90 4.22 8.36 26.22
C GLY A 90 2.82 8.85 25.85
N SER A 91 2.79 9.80 24.92
CA SER A 91 1.57 10.52 24.55
C SER A 91 1.32 10.60 23.05
N ASN A 92 2.18 10.03 22.21
CA ASN A 92 1.92 9.95 20.77
C ASN A 92 2.36 8.60 20.22
N SER A 93 1.59 8.08 19.27
CA SER A 93 1.94 6.86 18.53
C SER A 93 1.44 6.93 17.10
N ARG A 94 2.17 6.28 16.20
CA ARG A 94 1.88 6.17 14.77
C ARG A 94 2.29 4.78 14.30
N ALA A 95 1.32 4.01 13.80
CA ALA A 95 1.60 2.75 13.13
C ALA A 95 1.94 3.02 11.66
N ILE A 96 2.98 2.36 11.14
CA ILE A 96 3.50 2.59 9.79
C ILE A 96 3.27 1.36 8.91
N ALA A 97 3.55 0.17 9.44
CA ALA A 97 3.43 -1.08 8.66
C ALA A 97 2.90 -2.24 9.52
N SER A 98 2.46 -3.29 8.84
CA SER A 98 1.95 -4.51 9.47
C SER A 98 2.40 -5.78 8.75
N SER A 99 2.34 -6.91 9.45
CA SER A 99 2.47 -8.25 8.86
C SER A 99 1.36 -8.53 7.84
N ALA A 100 1.51 -9.61 7.07
CA ALA A 100 0.59 -9.96 5.98
C ALA A 100 -0.85 -10.21 6.46
N ASP A 101 -1.02 -10.66 7.71
CA ASP A 101 -2.31 -10.87 8.37
C ASP A 101 -2.79 -9.65 9.18
N GLY A 102 -1.98 -8.59 9.26
CA GLY A 102 -2.26 -7.39 10.03
C GLY A 102 -2.24 -7.57 11.55
N ASN A 103 -1.69 -8.67 12.09
CA ASN A 103 -1.69 -8.95 13.53
C ASN A 103 -0.42 -8.47 14.25
N ILE A 104 0.66 -8.27 13.51
CA ILE A 104 1.89 -7.63 13.99
C ILE A 104 1.95 -6.25 13.37
N ILE A 105 2.09 -5.22 14.20
CA ILE A 105 2.14 -3.83 13.74
C ILE A 105 3.43 -3.20 14.25
N VAL A 106 4.10 -2.44 13.40
CA VAL A 106 5.29 -1.67 13.78
C VAL A 106 5.09 -0.20 13.48
N GLY A 107 5.84 0.63 14.17
CA GLY A 107 5.77 2.07 14.01
C GLY A 107 6.68 2.78 14.99
N ALA A 108 6.30 4.02 15.31
CA ALA A 108 6.98 4.82 16.31
C ALA A 108 5.99 5.53 17.22
N GLY A 109 6.40 5.73 18.47
CA GLY A 109 5.76 6.63 19.41
C GLY A 109 6.78 7.48 20.13
N THR A 110 6.35 8.28 21.09
CA THR A 110 7.25 9.02 21.97
C THR A 110 7.30 8.39 23.34
N ASP A 111 8.41 8.52 24.05
CA ASP A 111 8.47 8.24 25.49
C ASP A 111 8.00 9.46 26.32
N GLN A 112 8.10 9.36 27.65
CA GLN A 112 7.71 10.44 28.57
C GLN A 112 8.56 11.72 28.46
N LEU A 113 9.75 11.62 27.86
CA LEU A 113 10.67 12.73 27.64
C LEU A 113 10.53 13.32 26.23
N GLY A 114 9.73 12.68 25.36
CA GLY A 114 9.48 13.09 23.99
C GLY A 114 10.43 12.47 22.96
N PHE A 115 11.30 11.54 23.36
CA PHE A 115 12.18 10.83 22.43
C PHE A 115 11.39 9.81 21.60
N VAL A 116 11.69 9.74 20.30
CA VAL A 116 11.04 8.79 19.39
C VAL A 116 11.52 7.37 19.69
N GLN A 117 10.58 6.44 19.86
CA GLN A 117 10.81 5.03 20.15
C GLN A 117 10.08 4.16 19.13
N ALA A 118 10.82 3.27 18.46
CA ALA A 118 10.23 2.24 17.65
C ALA A 118 9.40 1.30 18.53
N PHE A 119 8.30 0.78 17.99
CA PHE A 119 7.51 -0.22 18.68
C PHE A 119 7.13 -1.39 17.78
N ARG A 120 6.82 -2.51 18.43
CA ARG A 120 6.08 -3.64 17.89
C ARG A 120 4.83 -3.85 18.73
N TRP A 121 3.70 -4.09 18.09
CA TRP A 121 2.41 -4.30 18.74
C TRP A 121 1.80 -5.64 18.33
N THR A 122 1.17 -6.31 19.30
CA THR A 122 0.23 -7.42 19.09
C THR A 122 -0.99 -7.21 19.98
N SER A 123 -2.12 -7.81 19.64
CA SER A 123 -3.32 -7.77 20.49
C SER A 123 -3.12 -8.45 21.86
N HIS A 124 -2.17 -9.40 21.95
CA HIS A 124 -1.84 -10.10 23.19
C HIS A 124 -0.92 -9.28 24.09
N ASP A 125 0.13 -8.68 23.53
CA ASP A 125 1.21 -8.03 24.29
C ASP A 125 1.05 -6.51 24.39
N GLY A 126 0.16 -5.92 23.59
CA GLY A 126 0.09 -4.47 23.42
C GLY A 126 1.36 -3.89 22.79
N MET A 127 1.59 -2.60 22.99
CA MET A 127 2.73 -1.88 22.42
C MET A 127 4.00 -2.13 23.21
N GLN A 128 5.00 -2.74 22.59
CA GLN A 128 6.32 -3.03 23.16
C GLN A 128 7.38 -2.22 22.44
N ALA A 129 8.25 -1.54 23.20
CA ALA A 129 9.36 -0.77 22.63
C ALA A 129 10.38 -1.71 21.97
N LEU A 130 10.89 -1.32 20.81
CA LEU A 130 12.02 -1.97 20.16
C LEU A 130 13.31 -1.22 20.52
N PRO A 131 14.43 -1.94 20.76
CA PRO A 131 15.68 -1.31 21.18
C PRO A 131 16.34 -0.51 20.04
N THR A 132 17.09 0.53 20.41
CA THR A 132 18.01 1.26 19.53
C THR A 132 19.29 0.45 19.27
N LEU A 133 20.11 0.89 18.31
CA LEU A 133 21.52 0.46 18.24
C LEU A 133 22.28 0.94 19.48
N ASP A 134 23.38 0.25 19.81
CA ASP A 134 24.25 0.64 20.91
C ASP A 134 24.69 2.11 20.79
N GLY A 135 24.29 2.93 21.76
CA GLY A 135 24.54 4.38 21.78
C GLY A 135 23.50 5.25 21.06
N GLY A 136 22.52 4.65 20.38
CA GLY A 136 21.40 5.33 19.76
C GLY A 136 20.40 5.87 20.80
N ALA A 137 19.88 7.07 20.56
CA ALA A 137 18.95 7.77 21.44
C ALA A 137 17.48 7.62 21.02
N GLU A 138 17.23 7.59 19.71
CA GLU A 138 15.88 7.48 19.15
C GLU A 138 15.82 6.38 18.09
N SER A 139 14.64 5.80 17.87
CA SER A 139 14.42 4.84 16.79
C SER A 139 13.02 4.91 16.20
N SER A 140 12.86 4.44 14.96
CA SER A 140 11.55 4.24 14.33
C SER A 140 11.57 2.96 13.51
N ALA A 141 10.55 2.12 13.65
CA ALA A 141 10.32 0.97 12.79
C ALA A 141 9.34 1.37 11.68
N VAL A 142 9.72 1.14 10.42
CA VAL A 142 8.97 1.62 9.25
C VAL A 142 8.39 0.50 8.41
N ALA A 143 8.95 -0.71 8.50
CA ALA A 143 8.44 -1.86 7.76
C ALA A 143 8.68 -3.16 8.54
N VAL A 144 7.82 -4.15 8.29
CA VAL A 144 7.87 -5.49 8.88
C VAL A 144 7.49 -6.52 7.82
N ASN A 145 8.14 -7.68 7.80
CA ASN A 145 7.84 -8.71 6.81
C ASN A 145 6.51 -9.41 7.08
N GLY A 146 5.99 -10.17 6.10
CA GLY A 146 4.66 -10.77 6.17
C GLY A 146 4.48 -11.75 7.32
N GLY A 147 5.55 -12.44 7.74
CA GLY A 147 5.57 -13.29 8.93
C GLY A 147 5.68 -12.54 10.27
N GLY A 148 5.96 -11.23 10.27
CA GLY A 148 6.09 -10.44 11.50
C GLY A 148 7.35 -10.73 12.32
N THR A 149 8.39 -11.30 11.68
CA THR A 149 9.61 -11.81 12.32
C THR A 149 10.82 -10.89 12.13
N ILE A 150 10.83 -10.11 11.05
CA ILE A 150 11.87 -9.16 10.70
C ILE A 150 11.23 -7.79 10.54
N ALA A 151 11.79 -6.78 11.20
CA ALA A 151 11.40 -5.39 11.01
C ALA A 151 12.64 -4.54 10.66
N VAL A 152 12.44 -3.45 9.93
CA VAL A 152 13.51 -2.50 9.58
C VAL A 152 13.12 -1.07 9.90
N GLY A 153 14.13 -0.23 10.03
CA GLY A 153 13.96 1.17 10.37
C GLY A 153 15.29 1.86 10.56
N TRP A 154 15.36 2.74 11.55
CA TRP A 154 16.57 3.50 11.83
C TRP A 154 16.74 3.78 13.32
N SER A 155 17.99 4.00 13.73
CA SER A 155 18.36 4.62 15.00
C SER A 155 19.06 5.96 14.76
N THR A 156 18.78 6.96 15.59
CA THR A 156 19.46 8.25 15.59
C THR A 156 20.27 8.42 16.88
N TYR A 157 21.51 8.88 16.73
CA TYR A 157 22.44 9.15 17.82
C TYR A 157 22.32 10.60 18.32
N ILE A 158 22.90 10.89 19.49
CA ILE A 158 22.86 12.23 20.11
C ILE A 158 23.54 13.30 19.23
N ASP A 159 24.53 12.91 18.43
CA ASP A 159 25.22 13.82 17.50
C ASP A 159 24.42 14.09 16.20
N GLY A 160 23.24 13.46 16.06
CA GLY A 160 22.36 13.61 14.91
C GLY A 160 22.66 12.67 13.74
N SER A 161 23.69 11.83 13.84
CA SER A 161 23.89 10.75 12.87
C SER A 161 22.74 9.74 12.96
N THR A 162 22.42 9.08 11.85
CA THR A 162 21.33 8.09 11.77
C THR A 162 21.83 6.86 11.04
N GLU A 163 21.54 5.67 11.55
CA GLU A 163 21.88 4.42 10.87
C GLU A 163 20.63 3.57 10.65
N ALA A 164 20.50 3.05 9.43
CA ALA A 164 19.50 2.06 9.09
C ALA A 164 19.75 0.80 9.90
N GLN A 165 18.69 0.20 10.41
CA GLN A 165 18.80 -0.98 11.27
C GLN A 165 17.72 -2.01 10.98
N VAL A 166 18.00 -3.22 11.44
CA VAL A 166 17.11 -4.37 11.34
C VAL A 166 16.96 -5.03 12.70
N TRP A 167 15.73 -5.40 13.03
CA TRP A 167 15.40 -6.18 14.20
C TRP A 167 15.05 -7.60 13.78
N ARG A 168 15.74 -8.58 14.36
CA ARG A 168 15.45 -10.02 14.19
C ARG A 168 15.36 -10.66 15.56
N GLU A 169 14.17 -11.14 15.93
CA GLU A 169 13.92 -11.74 17.24
C GLU A 169 14.37 -10.86 18.43
N LYS A 170 15.58 -11.09 18.96
CA LYS A 170 16.19 -10.38 20.11
C LYS A 170 17.47 -9.62 19.75
N GLU A 171 17.81 -9.57 18.47
CA GLU A 171 18.99 -8.92 17.96
C GLU A 171 18.61 -7.67 17.16
N THR A 172 19.36 -6.59 17.39
CA THR A 172 19.30 -5.36 16.62
C THR A 172 20.65 -5.18 15.95
N THR A 173 20.65 -5.02 14.64
CA THR A 173 21.87 -4.91 13.84
C THR A 173 21.81 -3.67 12.96
N GLY A 174 22.91 -2.91 12.90
CA GLY A 174 23.06 -1.80 11.97
C GLY A 174 23.35 -2.32 10.57
N LEU A 175 22.78 -1.68 9.55
CA LEU A 175 22.99 -2.03 8.15
C LEU A 175 24.19 -1.28 7.54
N GLY A 176 24.81 -0.36 8.29
CA GLY A 176 25.89 0.50 7.81
C GLY A 176 25.41 1.68 6.98
N ASP A 177 26.33 2.25 6.19
CA ASP A 177 26.14 3.41 5.35
C ASP A 177 26.70 3.22 3.93
N LEU A 178 26.32 4.13 3.04
CA LEU A 178 26.91 4.18 1.70
C LEU A 178 28.33 4.77 1.76
N PRO A 179 29.29 4.21 1.03
CA PRO A 179 30.64 4.75 1.00
C PRO A 179 30.69 6.14 0.34
N GLY A 180 31.57 7.01 0.84
CA GLY A 180 31.85 8.32 0.23
C GLY A 180 31.06 9.49 0.81
N GLY A 181 30.11 9.22 1.73
CA GLY A 181 29.32 10.24 2.40
C GLY A 181 29.55 10.38 3.90
N LEU A 182 28.65 11.13 4.55
CA LEU A 182 28.51 11.13 6.01
C LEU A 182 27.82 9.84 6.45
N MET A 183 28.07 9.40 7.69
CA MET A 183 27.34 8.27 8.31
C MET A 183 25.87 8.64 8.51
N THR A 184 25.07 8.43 7.46
CA THR A 184 23.62 8.59 7.49
C THR A 184 22.97 7.59 6.55
N SER A 185 22.11 6.75 7.10
CA SER A 185 21.27 5.81 6.35
C SER A 185 19.93 5.62 7.05
N ARG A 186 18.88 5.36 6.27
CA ARG A 186 17.54 5.01 6.74
C ARG A 186 16.95 3.91 5.88
N ALA A 187 16.51 2.82 6.49
CA ALA A 187 15.65 1.86 5.82
C ALA A 187 14.24 2.45 5.67
N ALA A 188 13.55 2.05 4.60
CA ALA A 188 12.19 2.47 4.26
C ALA A 188 11.25 1.26 4.07
N ALA A 189 11.74 0.18 3.44
CA ALA A 189 10.96 -1.03 3.19
C ALA A 189 11.86 -2.28 3.15
N LEU A 190 11.23 -3.47 3.23
CA LEU A 190 11.89 -4.79 3.14
C LEU A 190 11.05 -5.77 2.32
N SER A 191 11.70 -6.73 1.67
CA SER A 191 11.04 -7.90 1.06
C SER A 191 10.43 -8.83 2.12
N ASP A 192 9.55 -9.72 1.72
CA ASP A 192 8.79 -10.60 2.64
C ASP A 192 9.64 -11.67 3.32
N ASP A 193 10.68 -12.14 2.65
CA ASP A 193 11.70 -12.99 3.25
C ASP A 193 12.72 -12.19 4.09
N GLY A 194 12.68 -10.85 4.02
CA GLY A 194 13.60 -9.93 4.67
C GLY A 194 15.04 -9.98 4.14
N SER A 195 15.26 -10.55 2.95
CA SER A 195 16.58 -10.64 2.31
C SER A 195 17.01 -9.34 1.62
N VAL A 196 16.04 -8.50 1.24
CA VAL A 196 16.27 -7.20 0.60
C VAL A 196 15.71 -6.10 1.49
N VAL A 197 16.54 -5.08 1.77
CA VAL A 197 16.12 -3.84 2.45
C VAL A 197 16.43 -2.66 1.54
N VAL A 198 15.49 -1.73 1.41
CA VAL A 198 15.68 -0.50 0.61
C VAL A 198 15.48 0.74 1.46
N GLY A 199 16.05 1.85 1.00
CA GLY A 199 15.91 3.14 1.66
C GLY A 199 16.83 4.17 1.02
N TRP A 200 17.40 5.05 1.84
CA TRP A 200 18.37 6.05 1.37
C TRP A 200 19.53 6.23 2.35
N GLY A 201 20.69 6.57 1.80
CA GLY A 201 21.89 6.91 2.54
C GLY A 201 22.60 8.11 1.92
N ASN A 202 23.84 8.36 2.33
CA ASN A 202 24.66 9.42 1.76
C ASN A 202 25.92 8.85 1.08
N SER A 203 26.06 9.08 -0.22
CA SER A 203 27.25 8.76 -1.02
C SER A 203 28.04 10.01 -1.44
N GLY A 204 27.85 11.11 -0.69
CA GLY A 204 28.21 12.48 -1.08
C GLY A 204 26.98 13.32 -1.48
N VAL A 205 25.90 12.65 -1.88
CA VAL A 205 24.53 13.16 -2.01
C VAL A 205 23.56 12.13 -1.40
N THR A 206 22.28 12.48 -1.21
CA THR A 206 21.28 11.48 -0.80
C THR A 206 21.07 10.50 -1.95
N GLU A 207 21.28 9.22 -1.72
CA GLU A 207 21.14 8.18 -2.74
C GLU A 207 20.31 7.02 -2.20
N ALA A 208 19.39 6.53 -3.03
CA ALA A 208 18.63 5.32 -2.77
C ALA A 208 19.58 4.12 -2.70
N PHE A 209 19.35 3.22 -1.75
CA PHE A 209 20.13 1.99 -1.65
C PHE A 209 19.26 0.75 -1.73
N ARG A 210 19.91 -0.35 -2.11
CA ARG A 210 19.46 -1.72 -1.91
C ARG A 210 20.51 -2.43 -1.07
N TRP A 211 20.08 -3.04 0.03
CA TRP A 211 20.92 -3.80 0.94
C TRP A 211 20.56 -5.28 0.87
N THR A 212 21.58 -6.14 0.83
CA THR A 212 21.48 -7.59 1.04
C THR A 212 22.58 -8.03 2.00
N GLU A 213 22.43 -9.21 2.61
CA GLU A 213 23.43 -9.73 3.54
C GLU A 213 24.78 -10.00 2.85
N ASP A 214 24.76 -10.44 1.59
CA ASP A 214 25.96 -10.76 0.81
C ASP A 214 26.70 -9.53 0.27
N GLU A 215 25.97 -8.48 -0.10
CA GLU A 215 26.54 -7.31 -0.78
C GLU A 215 26.73 -6.10 0.16
N GLY A 216 26.04 -6.09 1.30
CA GLY A 216 25.91 -4.90 2.14
C GLY A 216 25.09 -3.81 1.46
N MET A 217 25.30 -2.55 1.85
CA MET A 217 24.57 -1.41 1.31
C MET A 217 25.14 -0.98 -0.05
N VAL A 218 24.34 -1.08 -1.11
CA VAL A 218 24.72 -0.69 -2.47
C VAL A 218 23.79 0.41 -2.97
N GLY A 219 24.36 1.51 -3.46
CA GLY A 219 23.60 2.60 -4.09
C GLY A 219 23.01 2.14 -5.42
N ILE A 220 21.73 2.43 -5.66
CA ILE A 220 21.02 2.06 -6.90
C ILE A 220 20.96 3.21 -7.92
N GLY A 221 21.68 4.31 -7.66
CA GLY A 221 21.90 5.40 -8.61
C GLY A 221 20.80 6.45 -8.66
N PHE A 222 20.70 7.12 -9.81
CA PHE A 222 19.87 8.30 -10.05
C PHE A 222 19.24 8.22 -11.44
N LEU A 223 18.17 8.99 -11.65
CA LEU A 223 17.63 9.17 -13.00
C LEU A 223 18.63 9.91 -13.90
N PRO A 224 18.76 9.49 -15.17
CA PRO A 224 19.70 10.12 -16.09
C PRO A 224 19.26 11.53 -16.49
N GLY A 225 20.23 12.42 -16.69
CA GLY A 225 20.00 13.76 -17.25
C GLY A 225 19.63 14.84 -16.23
N ALA A 226 19.47 14.49 -14.96
CA ALA A 226 19.23 15.45 -13.89
C ALA A 226 20.40 16.43 -13.71
N ILE A 227 20.10 17.69 -13.38
CA ILE A 227 21.12 18.71 -13.07
C ILE A 227 21.72 18.47 -11.68
N LEU A 228 20.89 17.99 -10.75
CA LEU A 228 21.25 17.61 -9.40
C LEU A 228 21.04 16.12 -9.22
N ASN A 229 21.94 15.46 -8.48
CA ASN A 229 21.78 14.05 -8.15
C ASN A 229 21.12 13.92 -6.78
N GLY A 230 20.07 13.11 -6.73
CA GLY A 230 19.52 12.60 -5.49
C GLY A 230 18.43 11.57 -5.75
N SER A 231 18.32 10.57 -4.89
CA SER A 231 17.28 9.54 -4.98
C SER A 231 16.93 9.02 -3.58
N GLN A 232 15.69 8.57 -3.40
CA GLN A 232 15.23 7.89 -2.18
C GLN A 232 14.28 6.76 -2.58
N ALA A 233 14.53 5.55 -2.08
CA ALA A 233 13.59 4.43 -2.21
C ALA A 233 12.60 4.45 -1.04
N PHE A 234 11.33 4.22 -1.34
CA PHE A 234 10.24 4.18 -0.35
C PHE A 234 9.57 2.82 -0.26
N GLY A 235 9.46 2.09 -1.38
CA GLY A 235 8.80 0.78 -1.45
C GLY A 235 9.66 -0.28 -2.17
N VAL A 236 9.39 -1.54 -1.86
CA VAL A 236 9.98 -2.71 -2.53
C VAL A 236 8.95 -3.83 -2.65
N SER A 237 8.94 -4.55 -3.78
CA SER A 237 8.05 -5.69 -3.98
C SER A 237 8.35 -6.85 -3.02
N GLN A 238 7.38 -7.75 -2.86
CA GLN A 238 7.43 -8.87 -1.94
C GLN A 238 8.67 -9.77 -2.15
N ASP A 239 9.08 -9.94 -3.41
CA ASP A 239 10.25 -10.72 -3.85
C ASP A 239 11.56 -9.93 -3.90
N GLY A 240 11.54 -8.62 -3.59
CA GLY A 240 12.72 -7.77 -3.58
C GLY A 240 13.23 -7.34 -4.96
N THR A 241 12.49 -7.57 -6.05
CA THR A 241 12.96 -7.35 -7.43
C THR A 241 12.59 -5.97 -8.01
N HIS A 242 11.55 -5.34 -7.48
CA HIS A 242 11.08 -4.02 -7.88
C HIS A 242 11.24 -3.03 -6.72
N VAL A 243 11.92 -1.91 -6.98
CA VAL A 243 12.11 -0.84 -5.99
C VAL A 243 11.52 0.44 -6.54
N VAL A 244 10.75 1.15 -5.72
CA VAL A 244 10.11 2.41 -6.13
C VAL A 244 10.45 3.54 -5.17
N GLY A 245 10.37 4.76 -5.69
CA GLY A 245 10.70 5.94 -4.90
C GLY A 245 10.66 7.21 -5.72
N MET A 246 11.55 8.15 -5.41
CA MET A 246 11.72 9.38 -6.17
C MET A 246 13.20 9.65 -6.47
N SER A 247 13.46 10.36 -7.56
CA SER A 247 14.78 10.85 -7.92
C SER A 247 14.67 12.20 -8.62
N TRP A 248 15.72 13.01 -8.54
CA TRP A 248 15.81 14.22 -9.35
C TRP A 248 15.91 13.85 -10.83
N SER A 249 15.15 14.55 -11.67
CA SER A 249 15.12 14.44 -13.12
C SER A 249 15.44 15.81 -13.78
N PRO A 250 15.52 15.91 -15.12
CA PRO A 250 15.68 17.20 -15.80
C PRO A 250 14.53 18.18 -15.56
N THR A 251 13.33 17.69 -15.22
CA THR A 251 12.10 18.49 -15.11
C THR A 251 11.63 18.71 -13.67
N GLY A 252 12.17 17.97 -12.70
CA GLY A 252 11.72 18.09 -11.31
C GLY A 252 12.14 16.90 -10.46
N ILE A 253 11.35 16.59 -9.45
CA ILE A 253 11.44 15.33 -8.71
C ILE A 253 10.46 14.37 -9.39
N GLU A 254 10.96 13.22 -9.82
CA GLU A 254 10.16 12.25 -10.56
C GLU A 254 10.16 10.91 -9.81
N ALA A 255 9.01 10.25 -9.79
CA ALA A 255 8.89 8.90 -9.30
C ALA A 255 9.76 7.97 -10.17
N PHE A 256 10.37 6.96 -9.56
CA PHE A 256 11.11 5.96 -10.30
C PHE A 256 10.64 4.54 -9.98
N HIS A 257 10.88 3.67 -10.95
CA HIS A 257 10.94 2.22 -10.78
C HIS A 257 12.36 1.74 -11.05
N TRP A 258 12.85 0.82 -10.24
CA TRP A 258 14.15 0.19 -10.41
C TRP A 258 14.03 -1.32 -10.40
N SER A 259 14.80 -1.97 -11.26
CA SER A 259 15.07 -3.40 -11.21
C SER A 259 16.54 -3.67 -11.52
N ALA A 260 17.07 -4.81 -11.06
CA ALA A 260 18.46 -5.17 -11.34
C ALA A 260 18.76 -5.30 -12.85
N ALA A 261 17.78 -5.71 -13.65
CA ALA A 261 17.92 -5.88 -15.10
C ALA A 261 17.78 -4.55 -15.87
N GLY A 262 16.88 -3.67 -15.43
CA GLY A 262 16.56 -2.42 -16.13
C GLY A 262 17.31 -1.18 -15.63
N GLY A 263 17.85 -1.22 -14.40
CA GLY A 263 18.30 -0.01 -13.71
C GLY A 263 17.13 0.89 -13.30
N MET A 264 17.43 2.15 -13.00
CA MET A 264 16.45 3.16 -12.59
C MET A 264 15.79 3.80 -13.82
N ALA A 265 14.46 3.74 -13.90
CA ALA A 265 13.63 4.35 -14.92
C ALA A 265 12.60 5.28 -14.29
N GLY A 266 12.37 6.44 -14.93
CA GLY A 266 11.36 7.40 -14.48
C GLY A 266 9.96 6.91 -14.80
N LEU A 267 9.01 7.22 -13.93
CA LEU A 267 7.59 6.85 -14.08
C LEU A 267 6.73 8.03 -14.57
N GLY A 268 7.33 9.18 -14.85
CA GLY A 268 6.65 10.38 -15.33
C GLY A 268 5.77 11.07 -14.29
N ASP A 269 5.18 12.19 -14.71
CA ASP A 269 4.32 13.06 -13.92
C ASP A 269 2.91 13.14 -14.51
N LEU A 270 1.95 13.62 -13.71
CA LEU A 270 0.58 13.79 -14.17
C LEU A 270 0.54 14.80 -15.35
N PRO A 271 -0.25 14.51 -16.40
CA PRO A 271 -0.37 15.42 -17.52
C PRO A 271 -1.09 16.72 -17.11
N GLY A 272 -0.62 17.84 -17.66
CA GLY A 272 -1.30 19.14 -17.54
C GLY A 272 -0.72 20.10 -16.50
N GLY A 273 0.24 19.67 -15.69
CA GLY A 273 0.84 20.55 -14.69
C GLY A 273 1.94 21.48 -15.22
N SER A 274 2.62 22.13 -14.29
CA SER A 274 3.59 23.21 -14.51
C SER A 274 5.03 22.70 -14.52
N ALA A 275 6.00 23.57 -14.82
CA ALA A 275 7.43 23.23 -14.79
C ALA A 275 7.99 22.89 -13.38
N LEU A 276 7.13 22.73 -12.36
CA LEU A 276 7.46 22.37 -10.98
C LEU A 276 6.74 21.09 -10.53
N ASP A 277 6.12 20.35 -11.44
CA ASP A 277 5.43 19.11 -11.10
C ASP A 277 6.40 18.11 -10.50
N PHE A 278 5.87 17.29 -9.61
CA PHE A 278 6.60 16.19 -9.04
C PHE A 278 5.73 14.95 -8.93
N SER A 279 6.41 13.81 -8.84
CA SER A 279 5.81 12.53 -8.54
C SER A 279 6.66 11.77 -7.53
N PHE A 280 5.97 11.01 -6.68
CA PHE A 280 6.56 10.13 -5.68
C PHE A 280 5.83 8.79 -5.75
N ALA A 281 6.57 7.69 -5.90
CA ALA A 281 6.02 6.35 -5.74
C ALA A 281 6.31 5.85 -4.31
N PHE A 282 5.25 5.58 -3.53
CA PHE A 282 5.38 5.19 -2.12
C PHE A 282 5.39 3.67 -1.92
N ASP A 283 4.65 2.92 -2.73
CA ASP A 283 4.51 1.49 -2.56
C ASP A 283 4.23 0.75 -3.88
N VAL A 284 4.50 -0.56 -3.91
CA VAL A 284 4.42 -1.39 -5.11
C VAL A 284 3.90 -2.80 -4.76
N SER A 285 2.98 -3.29 -5.59
CA SER A 285 2.40 -4.64 -5.50
C SER A 285 3.44 -5.75 -5.69
N ALA A 286 3.09 -6.99 -5.32
CA ALA A 286 4.05 -8.10 -5.29
C ALA A 286 4.63 -8.45 -6.67
N ASP A 287 3.85 -8.26 -7.74
CA ASP A 287 4.28 -8.51 -9.12
C ASP A 287 4.89 -7.28 -9.82
N GLY A 288 4.96 -6.14 -9.11
CA GLY A 288 5.51 -4.91 -9.64
C GLY A 288 4.63 -4.12 -10.61
N ARG A 289 3.39 -4.58 -10.89
CA ARG A 289 2.53 -3.96 -11.93
C ARG A 289 1.77 -2.74 -11.44
N VAL A 290 1.28 -2.79 -10.20
CA VAL A 290 0.60 -1.66 -9.56
C VAL A 290 1.56 -0.95 -8.65
N ILE A 291 1.76 0.35 -8.89
CA ILE A 291 2.54 1.27 -8.05
C ILE A 291 1.60 2.40 -7.63
N VAL A 292 1.71 2.87 -6.39
CA VAL A 292 0.86 3.94 -5.87
C VAL A 292 1.68 5.06 -5.26
N GLY A 293 1.12 6.27 -5.23
CA GLY A 293 1.83 7.39 -4.64
C GLY A 293 1.13 8.74 -4.70
N LEU A 294 1.93 9.77 -4.92
CA LEU A 294 1.55 11.17 -5.01
C LEU A 294 2.05 11.76 -6.33
N GLY A 295 1.17 12.46 -7.04
CA GLY A 295 1.53 13.33 -8.16
C GLY A 295 1.07 14.76 -7.88
N GLN A 296 1.71 15.75 -8.48
CA GLN A 296 1.21 17.13 -8.47
C GLN A 296 0.51 17.47 -9.79
N ASP A 297 -0.60 18.19 -9.67
CA ASP A 297 -1.33 18.83 -10.75
C ASP A 297 -1.74 20.28 -10.37
N ASP A 298 -2.53 20.92 -11.24
CA ASP A 298 -2.98 22.31 -11.08
C ASP A 298 -3.85 22.54 -9.82
N ASP A 299 -4.50 21.50 -9.30
CA ASP A 299 -5.37 21.54 -8.11
C ASP A 299 -4.61 21.17 -6.81
N GLY A 300 -3.35 20.75 -6.92
CA GLY A 300 -2.49 20.41 -5.78
C GLY A 300 -1.89 19.00 -5.89
N GLY A 301 -1.59 18.41 -4.72
CA GLY A 301 -1.16 17.01 -4.65
C GLY A 301 -2.34 16.06 -4.77
N ALA A 302 -2.18 14.98 -5.53
CA ALA A 302 -3.21 13.98 -5.76
C ALA A 302 -2.68 12.56 -5.57
N ALA A 303 -3.56 11.68 -5.07
CA ALA A 303 -3.33 10.25 -5.06
C ALA A 303 -3.24 9.75 -6.49
N VAL A 304 -2.16 9.04 -6.80
CA VAL A 304 -1.91 8.49 -8.14
C VAL A 304 -1.69 6.99 -8.09
N ILE A 305 -1.99 6.36 -9.23
CA ILE A 305 -1.73 4.96 -9.51
C ILE A 305 -0.97 4.89 -10.83
N TRP A 306 0.08 4.07 -10.89
CA TRP A 306 0.68 3.66 -12.14
C TRP A 306 0.23 2.26 -12.49
N MET A 307 -0.36 2.13 -13.69
CA MET A 307 -0.77 0.87 -14.30
C MET A 307 -0.05 0.76 -15.65
N ASP A 308 0.66 -0.35 -15.86
CA ASP A 308 1.47 -0.58 -17.06
C ASP A 308 2.45 0.55 -17.41
N GLY A 309 2.97 1.21 -16.37
CA GLY A 309 3.94 2.31 -16.47
C GLY A 309 3.32 3.66 -16.84
N VAL A 310 2.00 3.78 -16.90
CA VAL A 310 1.28 5.03 -17.15
C VAL A 310 0.71 5.56 -15.84
N ILE A 311 0.93 6.84 -15.56
CA ILE A 311 0.40 7.51 -14.37
C ILE A 311 -1.05 7.96 -14.58
N HIS A 312 -1.88 7.72 -13.59
CA HIS A 312 -3.26 8.19 -13.53
C HIS A 312 -3.56 8.83 -12.18
N ARG A 313 -4.40 9.88 -12.16
CA ARG A 313 -5.02 10.33 -10.92
C ARG A 313 -5.98 9.22 -10.48
N LEU A 314 -5.80 8.73 -9.25
CA LEU A 314 -6.61 7.63 -8.74
C LEU A 314 -8.09 8.00 -8.68
N GLN A 315 -8.42 9.23 -8.25
CA GLN A 315 -9.82 9.66 -8.19
C GLN A 315 -10.51 9.66 -9.55
N ASP A 316 -9.83 10.10 -10.62
CA ASP A 316 -10.37 10.06 -11.99
C ASP A 316 -10.63 8.60 -12.42
N VAL A 317 -9.70 7.69 -12.12
CA VAL A 317 -9.90 6.24 -12.38
C VAL A 317 -11.14 5.72 -11.64
N LEU A 318 -11.32 6.07 -10.36
CA LEU A 318 -12.48 5.62 -9.59
C LEU A 318 -13.81 6.15 -10.12
N GLU A 319 -13.86 7.40 -10.57
CA GLU A 319 -15.09 8.05 -11.02
C GLU A 319 -15.41 7.73 -12.49
N ASP A 320 -14.42 7.83 -13.38
CA ASP A 320 -14.62 7.71 -14.83
C ASP A 320 -14.65 6.25 -15.31
N GLU A 321 -13.77 5.40 -14.78
CA GLU A 321 -13.66 3.99 -15.19
C GLU A 321 -14.60 3.11 -14.37
N TYR A 322 -14.54 3.23 -13.04
CA TYR A 322 -15.31 2.37 -12.13
C TYR A 322 -16.68 2.92 -11.74
N GLY A 323 -17.04 4.14 -12.17
CA GLY A 323 -18.34 4.75 -11.94
C GLY A 323 -18.66 5.02 -10.47
N LEU A 324 -17.66 5.09 -9.60
CA LEU A 324 -17.84 5.47 -8.20
C LEU A 324 -18.16 6.96 -8.09
N VAL A 325 -18.89 7.34 -7.05
CA VAL A 325 -19.21 8.74 -6.76
C VAL A 325 -18.62 9.07 -5.41
N LEU A 326 -17.64 9.98 -5.37
CA LEU A 326 -16.90 10.33 -4.15
C LEU A 326 -17.21 11.77 -3.71
N PRO A 327 -18.45 12.06 -3.28
CA PRO A 327 -18.85 13.44 -2.97
C PRO A 327 -18.07 13.96 -1.76
N GLY A 328 -17.54 15.18 -1.85
CA GLY A 328 -16.79 15.82 -0.77
C GLY A 328 -15.37 15.28 -0.57
N TRP A 329 -14.96 14.26 -1.33
CA TRP A 329 -13.64 13.66 -1.22
C TRP A 329 -12.63 14.32 -2.15
N HIS A 330 -11.44 14.53 -1.59
CA HIS A 330 -10.21 14.80 -2.33
C HIS A 330 -9.15 13.78 -1.87
N LEU A 331 -8.77 12.88 -2.78
CA LEU A 331 -7.74 11.87 -2.49
C LEU A 331 -6.35 12.50 -2.69
N ALA A 332 -5.67 12.81 -1.59
CA ALA A 332 -4.43 13.57 -1.62
C ALA A 332 -3.19 12.69 -1.87
N GLU A 333 -3.11 11.51 -1.24
CA GLU A 333 -1.95 10.62 -1.36
C GLU A 333 -2.36 9.15 -1.25
N ALA A 334 -1.95 8.30 -2.19
CA ALA A 334 -2.06 6.85 -2.05
C ALA A 334 -0.79 6.30 -1.39
N LYS A 335 -0.90 5.78 -0.16
CA LYS A 335 0.25 5.46 0.69
C LYS A 335 0.73 4.02 0.60
N ALA A 336 -0.18 3.07 0.42
CA ALA A 336 0.15 1.65 0.39
C ALA A 336 -0.83 0.85 -0.45
N VAL A 337 -0.34 -0.27 -1.00
CA VAL A 337 -1.10 -1.19 -1.86
C VAL A 337 -0.93 -2.64 -1.38
N SER A 338 -1.99 -3.44 -1.45
CA SER A 338 -1.92 -4.87 -1.10
C SER A 338 -1.07 -5.66 -2.09
N ALA A 339 -0.63 -6.86 -1.69
CA ALA A 339 0.25 -7.69 -2.52
C ALA A 339 -0.37 -8.05 -3.87
N ASP A 340 -1.69 -8.21 -3.93
CA ASP A 340 -2.45 -8.48 -5.15
C ASP A 340 -2.73 -7.23 -6.01
N GLY A 341 -2.28 -6.04 -5.58
CA GLY A 341 -2.48 -4.78 -6.30
C GLY A 341 -3.88 -4.18 -6.21
N ARG A 342 -4.82 -4.83 -5.50
CA ARG A 342 -6.26 -4.47 -5.57
C ARG A 342 -6.70 -3.48 -4.51
N THR A 343 -6.12 -3.55 -3.31
CA THR A 343 -6.54 -2.72 -2.17
C THR A 343 -5.53 -1.62 -1.97
N ILE A 344 -5.97 -0.36 -2.08
CA ILE A 344 -5.12 0.82 -1.92
C ILE A 344 -5.66 1.64 -0.74
N VAL A 345 -4.76 2.18 0.06
CA VAL A 345 -5.11 3.06 1.18
C VAL A 345 -4.34 4.35 1.11
N GLY A 346 -4.86 5.40 1.73
CA GLY A 346 -4.18 6.66 1.71
C GLY A 346 -4.73 7.74 2.61
N ILE A 347 -4.22 8.93 2.38
CA ILE A 347 -4.58 10.15 3.08
C ILE A 347 -5.44 10.98 2.13
N GLY A 348 -6.55 11.50 2.64
CA GLY A 348 -7.42 12.38 1.87
C GLY A 348 -8.12 13.37 2.77
N TYR A 349 -9.04 14.11 2.16
CA TYR A 349 -9.91 15.05 2.83
C TYR A 349 -11.34 14.74 2.44
N HIS A 350 -12.23 14.73 3.43
CA HIS A 350 -13.66 14.62 3.24
C HIS A 350 -14.31 15.87 3.86
N ASP A 351 -14.92 16.70 3.01
CA ASP A 351 -15.44 18.02 3.39
C ASP A 351 -14.40 18.89 4.13
N ASP A 352 -13.18 18.98 3.56
CA ASP A 352 -12.00 19.69 4.08
C ASP A 352 -11.40 19.14 5.39
N LEU A 353 -11.92 18.03 5.92
CA LEU A 353 -11.38 17.37 7.12
C LEU A 353 -10.49 16.18 6.72
N PRO A 354 -9.28 16.05 7.32
CA PRO A 354 -8.43 14.90 7.04
C PRO A 354 -9.13 13.59 7.43
N GLU A 355 -9.18 12.65 6.50
CA GLU A 355 -9.71 11.31 6.75
C GLU A 355 -8.92 10.29 5.92
N GLY A 356 -8.52 9.20 6.55
CA GLY A 356 -7.93 8.07 5.86
C GLY A 356 -8.98 7.37 5.01
N TRP A 357 -8.58 6.82 3.88
CA TRP A 357 -9.48 6.11 2.98
C TRP A 357 -8.92 4.75 2.57
N ILE A 358 -9.82 3.88 2.13
CA ILE A 358 -9.53 2.60 1.52
C ILE A 358 -10.36 2.45 0.25
N VAL A 359 -9.73 1.95 -0.80
CA VAL A 359 -10.37 1.52 -2.03
C VAL A 359 -10.01 0.08 -2.31
N ARG A 360 -10.95 -0.66 -2.89
CA ARG A 360 -10.66 -1.95 -3.53
C ARG A 360 -11.06 -1.84 -4.98
N LEU A 361 -10.07 -1.95 -5.85
CA LEU A 361 -10.24 -2.10 -7.28
C LEU A 361 -10.80 -3.51 -7.58
N PRO A 362 -11.54 -3.67 -8.68
CA PRO A 362 -11.85 -5.00 -9.16
C PRO A 362 -10.54 -5.77 -9.38
N GLY A 363 -10.63 -7.09 -9.29
CA GLY A 363 -9.45 -7.89 -9.59
C GLY A 363 -8.98 -7.67 -11.02
N PRO A 364 -7.67 -7.93 -11.33
CA PRO A 364 -7.34 -8.33 -12.68
C PRO A 364 -8.38 -9.36 -13.09
N CYS A 365 -8.96 -9.07 -14.24
CA CYS A 365 -9.91 -9.90 -14.91
C CYS A 365 -9.22 -11.26 -15.08
N THR A 366 -9.39 -12.19 -14.13
CA THR A 366 -8.64 -13.47 -14.13
C THR A 366 -9.01 -14.35 -15.31
N ILE A 367 -9.98 -13.88 -16.10
CA ILE A 367 -10.62 -14.48 -17.24
C ILE A 367 -10.16 -13.81 -18.54
N ASP A 368 -9.55 -12.61 -18.47
CA ASP A 368 -8.76 -12.04 -19.57
C ASP A 368 -7.41 -12.78 -19.58
N LEU A 369 -7.34 -13.80 -20.43
CA LEU A 369 -6.26 -14.77 -20.49
C LEU A 369 -5.14 -14.34 -21.43
N ASP A 370 -5.37 -13.37 -22.31
CA ASP A 370 -4.34 -12.79 -23.18
C ASP A 370 -3.87 -11.40 -22.77
N GLY A 371 -4.57 -10.77 -21.81
CA GLY A 371 -4.21 -9.51 -21.19
C GLY A 371 -4.55 -8.29 -22.03
N ASP A 372 -5.56 -8.39 -22.90
CA ASP A 372 -5.96 -7.30 -23.80
C ASP A 372 -7.05 -6.36 -23.24
N GLY A 373 -7.52 -6.63 -22.02
CA GLY A 373 -8.52 -5.85 -21.29
C GLY A 373 -9.97 -6.24 -21.61
N LEU A 374 -10.20 -7.26 -22.45
CA LEU A 374 -11.51 -7.79 -22.78
C LEU A 374 -11.62 -9.26 -22.37
N ILE A 375 -12.82 -9.70 -22.01
CA ILE A 375 -13.19 -11.12 -21.99
C ILE A 375 -13.96 -11.40 -23.27
N ASP A 376 -13.27 -11.97 -24.25
CA ASP A 376 -13.84 -12.21 -25.57
C ASP A 376 -13.54 -13.61 -26.13
N THR A 377 -13.70 -13.75 -27.44
CA THR A 377 -13.46 -15.02 -28.12
C THR A 377 -12.02 -15.51 -28.02
N THR A 378 -11.05 -14.62 -27.81
CA THR A 378 -9.63 -14.91 -27.75
C THR A 378 -9.30 -15.61 -26.43
N ASP A 379 -9.85 -15.13 -25.32
CA ASP A 379 -9.80 -15.78 -24.02
C ASP A 379 -10.52 -17.13 -24.03
N LEU A 380 -11.71 -17.17 -24.64
CA LEU A 380 -12.46 -18.41 -24.80
C LEU A 380 -11.63 -19.45 -25.58
N ASN A 381 -10.89 -19.02 -26.61
CA ASN A 381 -10.02 -19.91 -27.35
C ASN A 381 -8.88 -20.45 -26.48
N ILE A 382 -8.36 -19.69 -25.52
CA ILE A 382 -7.35 -20.16 -24.57
C ILE A 382 -7.93 -21.25 -23.65
N VAL A 383 -9.16 -21.07 -23.13
CA VAL A 383 -9.84 -22.12 -22.33
C VAL A 383 -10.05 -23.39 -23.15
N LEU A 384 -10.55 -23.25 -24.39
CA LEU A 384 -10.81 -24.39 -25.27
C LEU A 384 -9.52 -25.08 -25.74
N ALA A 385 -8.42 -24.34 -25.92
CA ALA A 385 -7.14 -24.91 -26.32
C ALA A 385 -6.49 -25.76 -25.21
N ASN A 386 -6.82 -25.48 -23.95
CA ASN A 386 -6.31 -26.21 -22.78
C ASN A 386 -7.32 -27.23 -22.23
N TRP A 387 -8.37 -27.57 -22.98
CA TRP A 387 -9.44 -28.43 -22.49
C TRP A 387 -8.94 -29.81 -22.02
N GLY A 388 -9.24 -30.15 -20.77
CA GLY A 388 -8.83 -31.40 -20.13
C GLY A 388 -7.37 -31.43 -19.66
N GLU A 389 -6.63 -30.33 -19.80
CA GLU A 389 -5.32 -30.16 -19.18
C GLU A 389 -5.45 -29.91 -17.67
N SER A 390 -4.39 -30.22 -16.92
CA SER A 390 -4.39 -30.03 -15.47
C SER A 390 -3.87 -28.65 -15.08
N GLY A 391 -4.73 -27.83 -14.50
CA GLY A 391 -4.38 -26.49 -14.02
C GLY A 391 -4.05 -25.49 -15.14
N GLY A 392 -3.20 -24.52 -14.81
CA GLY A 392 -2.76 -23.47 -15.74
C GLY A 392 -3.71 -22.27 -15.80
N ILE A 393 -3.43 -21.34 -16.70
CA ILE A 393 -4.19 -20.07 -16.81
C ILE A 393 -5.66 -20.28 -17.20
N ALA A 394 -6.00 -21.43 -17.81
CA ALA A 394 -7.34 -21.77 -18.23
C ALA A 394 -8.19 -22.49 -17.14
N ASP A 395 -7.59 -22.85 -15.99
CA ASP A 395 -8.30 -23.44 -14.84
C ASP A 395 -8.80 -22.32 -13.92
N LEU A 396 -9.87 -21.66 -14.38
CA LEU A 396 -10.42 -20.44 -13.80
C LEU A 396 -11.02 -20.64 -12.41
N ASN A 397 -11.42 -21.87 -12.06
CA ASN A 397 -11.93 -22.21 -10.72
C ASN A 397 -10.90 -22.89 -9.82
N ALA A 398 -9.66 -23.05 -10.28
CA ALA A 398 -8.57 -23.72 -9.58
C ALA A 398 -8.92 -25.15 -9.10
N SER A 399 -9.72 -25.90 -9.87
CA SER A 399 -10.09 -27.29 -9.55
C SER A 399 -8.99 -28.30 -9.86
N GLY A 400 -7.96 -27.87 -10.60
CA GLY A 400 -6.87 -28.69 -11.10
C GLY A 400 -7.16 -29.32 -12.46
N LEU A 401 -8.25 -28.95 -13.13
CA LEU A 401 -8.65 -29.45 -14.45
C LEU A 401 -9.42 -28.36 -15.23
N VAL A 402 -9.04 -28.13 -16.49
CA VAL A 402 -9.78 -27.24 -17.39
C VAL A 402 -10.98 -27.97 -17.98
N ASP A 403 -12.20 -27.60 -17.59
CA ASP A 403 -13.42 -28.25 -18.06
C ASP A 403 -14.63 -27.30 -18.26
N ALA A 404 -15.83 -27.88 -18.31
CA ALA A 404 -17.07 -27.14 -18.54
C ALA A 404 -17.38 -26.11 -17.45
N ALA A 405 -16.84 -26.27 -16.24
CA ALA A 405 -16.96 -25.28 -15.19
C ALA A 405 -16.17 -24.01 -15.54
N ASP A 406 -14.96 -24.13 -16.09
CA ASP A 406 -14.16 -22.98 -16.55
C ASP A 406 -14.79 -22.30 -17.76
N LEU A 407 -15.34 -23.09 -18.70
CA LEU A 407 -16.12 -22.56 -19.82
C LEU A 407 -17.31 -21.72 -19.36
N THR A 408 -17.95 -22.11 -18.26
CA THR A 408 -19.11 -21.38 -17.74
C THR A 408 -18.67 -20.06 -17.12
N ILE A 409 -17.50 -20.03 -16.47
CA ILE A 409 -16.93 -18.82 -15.89
C ILE A 409 -16.62 -17.79 -16.97
N ILE A 410 -15.97 -18.20 -18.07
CA ILE A 410 -15.63 -17.26 -19.15
C ILE A 410 -16.87 -16.73 -19.88
N LEU A 411 -17.87 -17.59 -20.14
CA LEU A 411 -19.10 -17.17 -20.80
C LEU A 411 -19.99 -16.28 -19.91
N ALA A 412 -19.87 -16.39 -18.59
CA ALA A 412 -20.63 -15.57 -17.65
C ALA A 412 -20.08 -14.15 -17.51
N ASN A 413 -18.82 -13.92 -17.89
CA ASN A 413 -18.11 -12.66 -17.69
C ASN A 413 -17.75 -11.98 -19.01
N TRP A 414 -18.42 -12.33 -20.11
CA TRP A 414 -18.15 -11.77 -21.44
C TRP A 414 -18.30 -10.24 -21.50
N GLY A 415 -17.31 -9.54 -22.07
CA GLY A 415 -17.35 -8.08 -22.24
C GLY A 415 -16.07 -7.38 -21.82
N GLU A 416 -16.16 -6.07 -21.60
CA GLU A 416 -15.06 -5.29 -21.03
C GLU A 416 -14.83 -5.71 -19.58
N CYS A 417 -13.56 -5.83 -19.20
CA CYS A 417 -13.20 -5.99 -17.79
C CYS A 417 -13.53 -4.67 -17.07
N PRO A 418 -14.39 -4.70 -16.04
CA PRO A 418 -14.82 -3.49 -15.36
C PRO A 418 -13.71 -2.89 -14.52
#